data_AF-A0A0Q4DVT8-F1
#
_entry.id   AF-A0A0Q4DVT8-F1
#
_cell.length_a   1.000
_cell.length_b   1.000
_cell.length_c   1.000
_cell.angle_alpha   90.00
_cell.angle_beta   90.00
_cell.angle_gamma   90.00
#
_symmetry.space_group_name_H-M   'P 1'
#
loop_
_entity.id
_entity.type
_entity.pdbx_description
1 polymer ?
#
loop_
_entity_poly.entity_id
_entity_poly.type
_entity_poly.pdbx_seq_one_letter_code
_entity_poly.pdbx_strand_id
1 'polypeptide(L)'
;MSELKTAPHETTGTIDTLKEKASTAAHATSDAAHDAAKRASEAAHDAAHRASETIDTNPLAVLAGGLALGAVLGALLPRTAQETKTLAPLGKKLAAAATAAAATARDVGKEQLTAALPSKDGAKEQLRSAFSTVVQAATDSGKAAVKR
;
A
#
# COMPACT_ATOMS: atom_id res chain seq x y z
N MET A 1 -54.78 21.99 28.95
CA MET A 1 -53.51 21.42 29.45
C MET A 1 -53.02 20.45 28.41
N SER A 2 -51.81 20.71 27.89
CA SER A 2 -51.28 20.18 26.64
C SER A 2 -51.10 18.66 26.63
N GLU A 3 -51.45 18.10 25.48
CA GLU A 3 -51.08 16.76 25.05
C GLU A 3 -49.55 16.63 24.98
N LEU A 4 -49.01 15.59 25.61
CA LEU A 4 -47.69 15.06 25.27
C LEU A 4 -47.81 13.53 25.21
N LYS A 5 -48.41 13.06 24.12
CA LYS A 5 -48.45 11.66 23.72
C LYS A 5 -47.81 11.58 22.34
N THR A 6 -46.50 11.36 22.27
CA THR A 6 -45.82 11.07 21.00
C THR A 6 -44.76 9.98 21.16
N ALA A 7 -45.18 8.79 20.73
CA ALA A 7 -44.49 7.63 20.17
C ALA A 7 -42.98 7.37 20.39
N PRO A 8 -42.60 6.17 20.87
CA PRO A 8 -41.24 5.61 20.73
C PRO A 8 -40.99 4.80 19.44
N HIS A 9 -41.82 4.92 18.39
CA HIS A 9 -41.82 3.97 17.25
C HIS A 9 -41.06 4.42 15.98
N GLU A 10 -40.55 5.65 15.89
CA GLU A 10 -39.84 6.10 14.67
C GLU A 10 -38.34 5.77 14.64
N THR A 11 -37.69 5.56 15.80
CA THR A 11 -36.23 5.41 15.86
C THR A 11 -35.74 4.02 15.45
N THR A 12 -36.57 2.98 15.57
CA THR A 12 -36.17 1.59 15.26
C THR A 12 -36.07 1.33 13.75
N GLY A 13 -37.01 1.84 12.94
CA GLY A 13 -37.03 1.61 11.49
C GLY A 13 -35.86 2.30 10.75
N THR A 14 -35.39 3.43 11.25
CA THR A 14 -34.23 4.14 10.68
C THR A 14 -32.93 3.36 10.92
N ILE A 15 -32.76 2.73 12.07
CA ILE A 15 -31.56 1.95 12.39
C ILE A 15 -31.50 0.65 11.58
N ASP A 16 -32.63 -0.04 11.40
CA ASP A 16 -32.68 -1.27 10.58
C ASP A 16 -32.39 -1.00 9.10
N THR A 17 -32.94 0.07 8.53
CA THR A 17 -32.67 0.45 7.14
C THR A 17 -31.22 0.93 6.92
N LEU A 18 -30.61 1.57 7.91
CA LEU A 18 -29.18 1.90 7.90
C LEU A 18 -28.30 0.65 7.96
N LYS A 19 -28.66 -0.34 8.79
CA LYS A 19 -27.92 -1.60 8.91
C LYS A 19 -28.02 -2.44 7.64
N GLU A 20 -29.17 -2.46 6.98
CA GLU A 20 -29.36 -3.17 5.72
C GLU A 20 -28.55 -2.54 4.57
N LYS A 21 -28.55 -1.20 4.47
CA LYS A 21 -27.72 -0.47 3.49
C LYS A 21 -26.23 -0.64 3.77
N ALA A 22 -25.82 -0.62 5.04
CA ALA A 22 -24.44 -0.88 5.44
C ALA A 22 -24.01 -2.32 5.12
N SER A 23 -24.85 -3.32 5.40
CA SER A 23 -24.59 -4.72 5.04
C SER A 23 -24.49 -4.90 3.53
N THR A 24 -25.36 -4.26 2.74
CA THR A 24 -25.33 -4.35 1.28
C THR A 24 -24.07 -3.71 0.69
N ALA A 25 -23.68 -2.53 1.20
CA ALA A 25 -22.45 -1.86 0.80
C ALA A 25 -21.19 -2.63 1.24
N ALA A 26 -21.23 -3.23 2.44
CA ALA A 26 -20.15 -4.07 2.96
C ALA A 26 -20.00 -5.37 2.15
N HIS A 27 -21.11 -6.01 1.76
CA HIS A 27 -21.06 -7.19 0.89
C HIS A 27 -20.52 -6.84 -0.49
N ALA A 28 -21.02 -5.77 -1.13
CA ALA A 28 -20.53 -5.36 -2.44
C ALA A 28 -19.03 -4.99 -2.44
N THR A 29 -18.55 -4.36 -1.38
CA THR A 29 -17.11 -4.06 -1.22
C THR A 29 -16.29 -5.29 -0.87
N SER A 30 -16.83 -6.22 -0.07
CA SER A 30 -16.18 -7.48 0.25
C SER A 30 -16.05 -8.38 -0.97
N ASP A 31 -17.08 -8.48 -1.81
CA ASP A 31 -17.05 -9.26 -3.05
C ASP A 31 -16.06 -8.66 -4.05
N ALA A 32 -16.09 -7.34 -4.23
CA ALA A 32 -15.12 -6.65 -5.09
C ALA A 32 -13.68 -6.80 -4.56
N ALA A 33 -13.48 -6.76 -3.24
CA ALA A 33 -12.18 -6.99 -2.63
C ALA A 33 -11.72 -8.44 -2.78
N HIS A 34 -12.63 -9.40 -2.65
CA HIS A 34 -12.34 -10.83 -2.82
C HIS A 34 -11.94 -11.14 -4.27
N ASP A 35 -12.68 -10.59 -5.24
CA ASP A 35 -12.37 -10.73 -6.66
C ASP A 35 -11.04 -10.05 -7.01
N ALA A 36 -10.79 -8.85 -6.47
CA ALA A 36 -9.51 -8.17 -6.64
C ALA A 36 -8.36 -8.98 -6.03
N ALA A 37 -8.55 -9.55 -4.83
CA ALA A 37 -7.56 -10.38 -4.16
C ALA A 37 -7.29 -11.68 -4.92
N LYS A 38 -8.33 -12.31 -5.48
CA LYS A 38 -8.19 -13.51 -6.32
C LYS A 38 -7.40 -13.22 -7.58
N ARG A 39 -7.74 -12.14 -8.30
CA ARG A 39 -6.99 -11.69 -9.49
C ARG A 39 -5.55 -11.32 -9.17
N ALA A 40 -5.32 -10.64 -8.05
CA ALA A 40 -3.98 -10.32 -7.59
C ALA A 40 -3.17 -11.59 -7.27
N SER A 41 -3.81 -12.59 -6.67
CA SER A 41 -3.17 -13.87 -6.34
C SER A 41 -2.84 -14.68 -7.61
N GLU A 42 -3.77 -14.75 -8.58
CA GLU A 42 -3.53 -15.39 -9.89
C GLU A 42 -2.40 -14.68 -10.64
N ALA A 43 -2.43 -13.34 -10.72
CA ALA A 43 -1.38 -12.55 -11.36
C ALA A 43 -0.03 -12.70 -10.65
N ALA A 44 -0.03 -12.78 -9.31
CA ALA A 44 1.18 -13.03 -8.53
C ALA A 44 1.74 -14.44 -8.78
N HIS A 45 0.88 -15.45 -8.95
CA HIS A 45 1.30 -16.82 -9.24
C HIS A 45 1.91 -16.92 -10.64
N ASP A 46 1.28 -16.30 -11.64
CA ASP A 46 1.81 -16.22 -13.00
C ASP A 46 3.13 -15.44 -13.04
N ALA A 47 3.19 -14.32 -12.31
CA ALA A 47 4.41 -13.53 -12.17
C ALA A 47 5.52 -14.31 -11.45
N ALA A 48 5.19 -15.12 -10.44
CA ALA A 48 6.16 -15.96 -9.74
C ALA A 48 6.71 -17.07 -10.65
N HIS A 49 5.85 -17.71 -11.46
CA HIS A 49 6.28 -18.66 -12.47
C HIS A 49 7.22 -18.00 -13.49
N ARG A 50 6.84 -16.83 -14.03
CA ARG A 50 7.71 -16.10 -14.96
C ARG A 50 8.97 -15.54 -14.31
N ALA A 51 8.90 -15.15 -13.04
CA ALA A 51 10.05 -14.69 -12.26
C ALA A 51 11.08 -15.81 -12.13
N SER A 52 10.66 -17.06 -11.94
CA SER A 52 11.60 -18.18 -11.90
C SER A 52 12.42 -18.32 -13.19
N GLU A 53 11.85 -18.01 -14.36
CA GLU A 53 12.57 -17.97 -15.64
C GLU A 53 13.34 -16.66 -15.87
N THR A 54 12.90 -15.54 -15.28
CA THR A 54 13.52 -14.22 -15.48
C THR A 54 14.57 -13.82 -14.45
N ILE A 55 14.57 -14.44 -13.26
CA ILE A 55 15.60 -14.23 -12.24
C ILE A 55 16.98 -14.61 -12.79
N ASP A 56 17.04 -15.67 -13.60
CA ASP A 56 18.28 -16.14 -14.23
C ASP A 56 18.75 -15.25 -15.39
N THR A 57 17.85 -14.50 -16.02
CA THR A 57 18.16 -13.69 -17.21
C THR A 57 18.33 -12.20 -16.93
N ASN A 58 17.60 -11.64 -15.96
CA ASN A 58 17.68 -10.23 -15.62
C ASN A 58 17.27 -9.92 -14.16
N PRO A 59 18.19 -10.06 -13.19
CA PRO A 59 17.91 -9.79 -11.78
C PRO A 59 17.53 -8.32 -11.50
N LEU A 60 17.98 -7.37 -12.33
CA LEU A 60 17.64 -5.96 -12.19
C LEU A 60 16.17 -5.69 -12.57
N ALA A 61 15.64 -6.40 -13.57
CA ALA A 61 14.24 -6.29 -13.96
C ALA A 61 13.30 -6.77 -12.84
N VAL A 62 13.69 -7.83 -12.13
CA VAL A 62 12.93 -8.34 -10.97
C VAL A 62 12.89 -7.31 -9.84
N LEU A 63 14.05 -6.70 -9.53
CA LEU A 63 14.12 -5.65 -8.51
C LEU A 63 13.28 -4.41 -8.89
N ALA A 64 13.42 -3.94 -10.13
CA ALA A 64 12.65 -2.80 -10.63
C ALA A 64 11.14 -3.09 -10.64
N GLY A 65 10.74 -4.30 -11.05
CA GLY A 65 9.35 -4.76 -11.03
C GLY A 65 8.78 -4.82 -9.62
N GLY A 66 9.54 -5.35 -8.65
CA GLY A 66 9.15 -5.38 -7.24
C GLY A 66 8.97 -3.98 -6.63
N LEU A 67 9.88 -3.04 -6.94
CA LEU A 67 9.77 -1.66 -6.48
C LEU A 67 8.58 -0.93 -7.12
N ALA A 68 8.37 -1.09 -8.43
CA ALA A 68 7.25 -0.47 -9.12
C ALA A 68 5.91 -0.99 -8.59
N LEU A 69 5.77 -2.31 -8.43
CA LEU A 69 4.57 -2.94 -7.88
C LEU A 69 4.34 -2.51 -6.42
N GLY A 70 5.40 -2.51 -5.61
CA GLY A 70 5.34 -2.05 -4.22
C GLY A 70 4.92 -0.58 -4.08
N ALA A 71 5.40 0.28 -4.98
CA ALA A 71 5.01 1.69 -5.02
C ALA A 71 3.54 1.86 -5.44
N VAL A 72 3.08 1.11 -6.45
CA VAL A 72 1.68 1.13 -6.90
C VAL A 72 0.75 0.66 -5.79
N LEU A 73 1.04 -0.49 -5.15
CA LEU A 73 0.27 -1.00 -4.03
C LEU A 73 0.30 -0.06 -2.82
N GLY A 74 1.47 0.50 -2.51
CA GLY A 74 1.64 1.46 -1.41
C GLY A 74 0.91 2.80 -1.66
N ALA A 75 0.82 3.24 -2.91
CA ALA A 75 0.07 4.44 -3.30
C ALA A 75 -1.44 4.19 -3.37
N LEU A 76 -1.86 2.97 -3.74
CA LEU A 76 -3.26 2.55 -3.79
C LEU A 76 -3.85 2.22 -2.43
N LEU A 77 -3.05 1.82 -1.44
CA LEU A 77 -3.51 1.64 -0.05
C LEU A 77 -3.95 3.01 0.50
N PRO A 78 -5.26 3.31 0.58
CA PRO A 78 -5.71 4.63 0.95
C PRO A 78 -5.47 4.80 2.44
N ARG A 79 -4.70 5.81 2.84
CA ARG A 79 -4.67 6.25 4.25
C ARG A 79 -6.04 6.83 4.57
N THR A 80 -6.95 6.06 5.13
CA THR A 80 -8.27 6.58 5.44
C THR A 80 -8.17 7.48 6.69
N ALA A 81 -8.60 8.74 6.54
CA ALA A 81 -8.55 9.73 7.63
C ALA A 81 -9.45 9.34 8.82
N GLN A 82 -10.46 8.50 8.58
CA GLN A 82 -11.38 8.00 9.60
C GLN A 82 -10.77 6.86 10.44
N GLU A 83 -9.97 5.95 9.85
CA GLU A 83 -9.21 4.95 10.62
C GLU A 83 -8.13 5.60 11.49
N THR A 84 -7.54 6.71 11.06
CA THR A 84 -6.50 7.40 11.86
C THR A 84 -7.06 7.96 13.17
N LYS A 85 -8.37 8.23 13.24
CA LYS A 85 -9.03 8.82 14.43
C LYS A 85 -9.56 7.76 15.40
N THR A 86 -10.04 6.62 14.91
CA THR A 86 -10.62 5.53 15.72
C THR A 86 -9.67 4.33 15.91
N LEU A 87 -8.79 4.05 14.93
CA LEU A 87 -7.80 2.98 14.94
C LEU A 87 -6.38 3.51 15.12
N ALA A 88 -6.20 4.74 15.63
CA ALA A 88 -4.90 5.37 15.90
C ALA A 88 -3.86 4.41 16.54
N PRO A 89 -4.18 3.60 17.58
CA PRO A 89 -3.20 2.66 18.13
C PRO A 89 -2.86 1.49 17.20
N LEU A 90 -3.82 1.02 16.40
CA LEU A 90 -3.58 -0.05 15.41
C LEU A 90 -2.78 0.46 14.21
N GLY A 91 -3.07 1.68 13.73
CA GLY A 91 -2.29 2.35 12.69
C GLY A 91 -0.84 2.61 13.14
N LYS A 92 -0.61 2.98 14.40
CA LYS A 92 0.74 3.11 14.98
C LYS A 92 1.47 1.78 15.02
N LYS A 93 0.80 0.69 15.42
CA LYS A 93 1.40 -0.65 15.43
C LYS A 93 1.73 -1.15 14.03
N LEU A 94 0.85 -0.93 13.06
CA LEU A 94 1.09 -1.28 11.66
C LEU A 94 2.24 -0.46 11.07
N ALA A 95 2.28 0.85 11.31
CA ALA A 95 3.37 1.70 10.85
C ALA A 95 4.72 1.33 11.50
N ALA A 96 4.70 0.99 12.80
CA ALA A 96 5.88 0.50 13.50
C ALA A 96 6.34 -0.84 12.93
N ALA A 97 5.42 -1.77 12.67
CA ALA A 97 5.73 -3.06 12.04
C ALA A 97 6.29 -2.89 10.62
N ALA A 98 5.68 -2.04 9.80
CA ALA A 98 6.16 -1.73 8.46
C ALA A 98 7.55 -1.08 8.48
N THR A 99 7.80 -0.16 9.43
CA THR A 99 9.10 0.50 9.60
C THR A 99 10.15 -0.48 10.09
N ALA A 100 9.81 -1.35 11.04
CA ALA A 100 10.70 -2.40 11.53
C ALA A 100 11.04 -3.40 10.41
N ALA A 101 10.05 -3.87 9.66
CA ALA A 101 10.28 -4.75 8.51
C ALA A 101 11.15 -4.10 7.44
N ALA A 102 10.90 -2.82 7.12
CA ALA A 102 11.73 -2.07 6.17
C ALA A 102 13.17 -1.88 6.66
N ALA A 103 13.37 -1.63 7.96
CA ALA A 103 14.70 -1.56 8.57
C ALA A 103 15.42 -2.90 8.48
N THR A 104 14.78 -3.99 8.89
CA THR A 104 15.33 -5.35 8.79
C THR A 104 15.67 -5.72 7.35
N ALA A 105 14.78 -5.47 6.40
CA ALA A 105 15.04 -5.75 4.98
C ALA A 105 16.22 -4.93 4.45
N ARG A 106 16.35 -3.66 4.85
CA ARG A 106 17.51 -2.82 4.49
C ARG A 106 18.80 -3.36 5.08
N ASP A 107 18.78 -3.83 6.33
CA ASP A 107 19.99 -4.29 7.00
C ASP A 107 20.44 -5.66 6.48
N VAL A 108 19.53 -6.62 6.32
CA VAL A 108 19.79 -7.91 5.64
C VAL A 108 20.27 -7.65 4.20
N GLY A 109 19.62 -6.73 3.49
CA GLY A 109 20.01 -6.37 2.13
C GLY A 109 21.42 -5.79 2.06
N LYS A 110 21.81 -4.89 2.98
CA LYS A 110 23.17 -4.37 3.05
C LYS A 110 24.19 -5.45 3.37
N GLU A 111 23.85 -6.40 4.24
CA GLU A 111 24.75 -7.48 4.66
C GLU A 111 25.02 -8.43 3.49
N GLN A 112 23.95 -8.90 2.82
CA GLN A 112 24.04 -9.72 1.61
C GLN A 112 24.73 -8.99 0.47
N LEU A 113 24.45 -7.69 0.27
CA LEU A 113 25.12 -6.86 -0.73
C LEU A 113 26.60 -6.68 -0.41
N THR A 114 26.98 -6.51 0.85
CA THR A 114 28.39 -6.41 1.26
C THR A 114 29.13 -7.73 1.06
N ALA A 115 28.45 -8.86 1.29
CA ALA A 115 29.00 -10.19 1.05
C ALA A 115 29.13 -10.52 -0.45
N ALA A 116 28.20 -10.03 -1.28
CA ALA A 116 28.12 -10.34 -2.70
C ALA A 116 28.84 -9.33 -3.63
N LEU A 117 29.09 -8.09 -3.20
CA LEU A 117 29.75 -7.08 -4.04
C LEU A 117 31.25 -6.93 -3.77
N PRO A 118 32.11 -7.08 -4.80
CA PRO A 118 33.54 -6.80 -4.71
C PRO A 118 33.89 -5.33 -4.44
N SER A 119 32.99 -4.38 -4.73
CA SER A 119 33.23 -2.93 -4.58
C SER A 119 31.98 -2.18 -4.08
N LYS A 120 31.97 -1.93 -2.78
CA LYS A 120 30.88 -1.29 -2.02
C LYS A 120 30.60 0.17 -2.45
N ASP A 121 31.62 0.85 -2.97
CA ASP A 121 31.55 2.26 -3.35
C ASP A 121 30.85 2.49 -4.69
N GLY A 122 31.09 1.63 -5.69
CA GLY A 122 30.48 1.76 -7.02
C GLY A 122 28.97 1.61 -6.99
N ALA A 123 28.45 0.61 -6.28
CA ALA A 123 27.01 0.39 -6.17
C ALA A 123 26.30 1.46 -5.34
N LYS A 124 26.95 1.99 -4.30
CA LYS A 124 26.41 3.09 -3.49
C LYS A 124 26.30 4.37 -4.31
N GLU A 125 27.27 4.64 -5.18
CA GLU A 125 27.27 5.80 -6.07
C GLU A 125 26.21 5.68 -7.16
N GLN A 126 26.07 4.50 -7.78
CA GLN A 126 25.00 4.22 -8.75
C GLN A 126 23.60 4.36 -8.13
N LEU A 127 23.39 3.82 -6.93
CA LEU A 127 22.13 3.99 -6.20
C LEU A 127 21.84 5.44 -5.84
N ARG A 128 22.87 6.19 -5.37
CA ARG A 128 22.71 7.62 -5.07
C ARG A 128 22.41 8.44 -6.31
N SER A 129 23.11 8.19 -7.42
CA SER A 129 22.91 8.91 -8.68
C SER A 129 21.53 8.65 -9.26
N ALA A 130 21.08 7.39 -9.29
CA ALA A 130 19.73 7.03 -9.71
C ALA A 130 18.67 7.70 -8.82
N PHE A 131 18.84 7.64 -7.49
CA PHE A 131 17.92 8.27 -6.55
C PHE A 131 17.90 9.79 -6.69
N SER A 132 19.06 10.43 -6.82
CA SER A 132 19.18 11.88 -7.03
C SER A 132 18.49 12.30 -8.32
N THR A 133 18.67 11.56 -9.41
CA THR A 133 18.02 11.83 -10.71
C THR A 133 16.50 11.75 -10.59
N VAL A 134 15.96 10.74 -9.89
CA VAL A 134 14.52 10.62 -9.64
C VAL A 134 14.00 11.77 -8.76
N VAL A 135 14.73 12.12 -7.69
CA VAL A 135 14.34 13.23 -6.79
C VAL A 135 14.41 14.58 -7.49
N GLN A 136 15.42 14.83 -8.32
CA GLN A 136 15.52 16.03 -9.16
C GLN A 136 14.39 16.08 -10.18
N ALA A 137 14.15 15.00 -10.93
CA ALA A 137 13.06 14.94 -11.91
C ALA A 137 11.69 15.18 -11.25
N ALA A 138 11.46 14.61 -10.06
CA ALA A 138 10.24 14.84 -9.29
C ALA A 138 10.13 16.28 -8.76
N THR A 139 11.24 16.89 -8.32
CA THR A 139 11.28 18.27 -7.84
C THR A 139 11.07 19.28 -8.97
N ASP A 140 11.69 19.05 -10.12
CA ASP A 140 11.58 19.91 -11.30
C ASP A 140 10.19 19.77 -11.95
N SER A 141 9.65 18.56 -12.03
CA SER A 141 8.27 18.31 -12.49
C SER A 141 7.24 18.86 -11.49
N GLY A 142 7.52 18.77 -10.19
CA GLY A 142 6.68 19.36 -9.14
C GLY A 142 6.65 20.89 -9.21
N LYS A 143 7.79 21.54 -9.47
CA LYS A 143 7.84 23.00 -9.70
C LYS A 143 7.17 23.43 -11.01
N ALA A 144 7.22 22.61 -12.06
CA ALA A 144 6.51 22.87 -13.31
C ALA A 144 4.98 22.64 -13.20
N ALA A 145 4.55 21.69 -12.36
CA ALA A 145 3.13 21.41 -12.11
C ALA A 145 2.48 22.39 -11.11
N VAL A 146 3.24 22.93 -10.14
CA VAL A 146 2.77 23.94 -9.17
C VAL A 146 2.69 25.36 -9.78
N LYS A 147 3.31 25.59 -10.95
CA LYS A 147 3.22 26.87 -11.69
C LYS A 147 2.15 26.87 -12.79
N ARG A 148 1.22 25.91 -12.78
CA ARG A 148 -0.03 25.97 -13.55
C ARG A 148 -1.20 26.39 -12.68
#